data_AF-A0A7R8VY48-F1
#
_entry.id   AF-A0A7R8VY48-F1
#
_cell.length_a   1.000
_cell.length_b   1.000
_cell.length_c   1.000
_cell.angle_alpha   90.00
_cell.angle_beta   90.00
_cell.angle_gamma   90.00
#
_symmetry.space_group_name_H-M   'P 1'
#
loop_
_entity.id
_entity.type
_entity.pdbx_description
1 polymer ?
#
loop_
_entity_poly.entity_id
_entity_poly.type
_entity_poly.pdbx_seq_one_letter_code
_entity_poly.pdbx_strand_id
1 'polypeptide(L)'
;MKNKALILSHHSNEIDLLASALCAMVSDKSLGLPESLQNTPPKFTRSEFHTFVLPVLASLASYHGYLDPGHQQRLIKCLEFGLVSRCSRQCVMALTICALEMKDAMYKLLPEVLLNLSKISATVHIAIPLLEFLSTLTRLPKVFASFVGDQYMSVFAISLPYTNPFKYNHYTVSLAHHVIAVWFLKCRLPFRRDFVKFITTANVIVPFEEGQLIMKSDLINEDSSSRKRSSSLTEQGSRRSLRTVGVRPEGRPGDLKPPIDEALMNFHMELTETCIDLMARYTFSTCSAQPKR
;
A
#
# COMPACT_ATOMS: atom_id res chain seq x y z
N MET A 1 23.30 -3.11 -5.87
CA MET A 1 24.25 -3.27 -7.00
C MET A 1 24.08 -2.11 -8.02
N LYS A 2 24.68 -0.94 -7.77
CA LYS A 2 24.47 0.27 -8.60
C LYS A 2 25.48 0.44 -9.75
N ASN A 3 26.73 0.01 -9.54
CA ASN A 3 27.81 0.17 -10.52
C ASN A 3 27.75 -0.96 -11.57
N LYS A 4 26.80 -0.86 -12.51
CA LYS A 4 26.60 -1.86 -13.56
C LYS A 4 27.86 -2.16 -14.37
N ALA A 5 28.68 -1.13 -14.64
CA ALA A 5 29.92 -1.29 -15.41
C ALA A 5 30.91 -2.28 -14.79
N LEU A 6 31.00 -2.37 -13.46
CA LEU A 6 31.90 -3.32 -12.78
C LEU A 6 31.38 -4.76 -12.83
N ILE A 7 30.05 -4.93 -12.86
CA ILE A 7 29.40 -6.24 -12.82
C ILE A 7 29.29 -6.81 -14.25
N LEU A 8 29.13 -5.94 -15.25
CA LEU A 8 28.96 -6.31 -16.65
C LEU A 8 30.26 -6.24 -17.47
N SER A 9 31.37 -5.80 -16.88
CA SER A 9 32.66 -5.71 -17.56
C SER A 9 33.19 -7.06 -18.03
N HIS A 10 32.78 -8.14 -17.36
CA HIS A 10 33.12 -9.50 -17.73
C HIS A 10 31.89 -10.21 -18.34
N HIS A 11 32.05 -10.84 -19.51
CA HIS A 11 30.95 -11.51 -20.24
C HIS A 11 30.70 -12.93 -19.72
N SER A 12 30.33 -13.07 -18.44
CA SER A 12 30.04 -14.35 -17.79
C SER A 12 28.60 -14.40 -17.24
N ASN A 13 28.01 -15.60 -17.16
CA ASN A 13 26.67 -15.85 -16.59
C ASN A 13 26.61 -15.68 -15.06
N GLU A 14 27.46 -14.82 -14.48
CA GLU A 14 27.57 -14.63 -13.04
C GLU A 14 26.29 -14.04 -12.42
N ILE A 15 25.55 -13.24 -13.20
CA ILE A 15 24.28 -12.64 -12.75
C ILE A 15 23.22 -13.73 -12.56
N ASP A 16 23.12 -14.69 -13.47
CA ASP A 16 22.18 -15.82 -13.35
C ASP A 16 22.54 -16.72 -12.17
N LEU A 17 23.84 -16.99 -11.97
CA LEU A 17 24.32 -17.76 -10.81
C LEU A 17 23.99 -17.04 -9.50
N LEU A 18 24.23 -15.73 -9.43
CA LEU A 18 23.89 -14.92 -8.27
C LEU A 18 22.37 -14.89 -8.03
N ALA A 19 21.57 -14.72 -9.08
CA ALA A 19 20.11 -14.75 -9.00
C ALA A 19 19.62 -16.11 -8.51
N SER A 20 20.17 -17.21 -9.02
CA SER A 20 19.86 -18.57 -8.56
C SER A 20 20.19 -18.77 -7.09
N ALA A 21 21.38 -18.37 -6.64
CA ALA A 21 21.78 -18.47 -5.24
C ALA A 21 20.86 -17.66 -4.32
N LEU A 22 20.58 -16.40 -4.66
CA LEU A 22 19.71 -15.53 -3.86
C LEU A 22 18.25 -16.02 -3.85
N CYS A 23 17.73 -16.52 -4.98
CA CYS A 23 16.39 -17.10 -5.04
C CYS A 23 16.29 -18.36 -4.18
N ALA A 24 17.33 -19.22 -4.21
CA ALA A 24 17.40 -20.41 -3.36
C ALA A 24 17.42 -20.04 -1.87
N MET A 25 18.19 -19.01 -1.47
CA MET A 25 18.24 -18.54 -0.08
C MET A 25 16.86 -18.15 0.49
N VAL A 26 15.94 -17.67 -0.34
CA VAL A 26 14.58 -17.28 0.08
C VAL A 26 13.60 -18.44 -0.01
N SER A 27 13.65 -19.19 -1.12
CA SER A 27 12.62 -20.16 -1.50
C SER A 27 12.87 -21.56 -0.96
N ASP A 28 14.15 -21.94 -0.84
CA ASP A 28 14.55 -23.29 -0.49
C ASP A 28 14.59 -23.47 1.04
N LYS A 29 13.68 -24.30 1.54
CA LYS A 29 13.63 -24.64 2.96
C LYS A 29 14.72 -25.64 3.36
N SER A 30 15.28 -26.39 2.41
CA SER A 30 16.30 -27.42 2.68
C SER A 30 17.65 -26.82 3.13
N LEU A 31 17.93 -25.57 2.77
CA LEU A 31 19.15 -24.86 3.16
C LEU A 31 19.22 -24.55 4.65
N GLY A 32 18.13 -24.73 5.40
CA GLY A 32 18.08 -24.48 6.84
C GLY A 32 18.39 -23.04 7.23
N LEU A 33 18.19 -22.07 6.33
CA LEU A 33 18.51 -20.66 6.59
C LEU A 33 17.42 -20.01 7.45
N PRO A 34 17.78 -19.15 8.42
CA PRO A 34 19.12 -18.68 8.74
C PRO A 34 19.90 -19.55 9.74
N GLU A 35 19.36 -20.68 10.22
CA GLU A 35 19.95 -21.50 11.29
C GLU A 35 21.31 -22.12 10.93
N SER A 36 21.55 -22.37 9.64
CA SER A 36 22.83 -22.89 9.12
C SER A 36 23.94 -21.83 9.02
N LEU A 37 23.63 -20.55 9.26
CA LEU A 37 24.61 -19.46 9.15
C LEU A 37 25.51 -19.39 10.39
N GLN A 38 26.79 -19.10 10.15
CA GLN A 38 27.78 -18.84 11.21
C GLN A 38 27.94 -17.33 11.42
N ASN A 39 28.44 -16.92 12.59
CA ASN A 39 28.68 -15.51 12.96
C ASN A 39 27.44 -14.61 12.89
N THR A 40 26.25 -15.16 13.15
CA THR A 40 25.01 -14.38 13.17
C THR A 40 24.82 -13.65 14.49
N PRO A 41 24.09 -12.52 14.49
CA PRO A 41 23.65 -11.88 15.73
C PRO A 41 22.91 -12.86 16.66
N PRO A 42 22.94 -12.64 17.99
CA PRO A 42 22.15 -13.45 18.91
C PRO A 42 20.66 -13.33 18.57
N LYS A 43 19.96 -14.47 18.50
CA LYS A 43 18.52 -14.58 18.15
C LYS A 43 18.17 -14.13 16.72
N PHE A 44 19.07 -14.33 15.76
CA PHE A 44 18.82 -13.97 14.37
C PHE A 44 17.64 -14.75 13.75
N THR A 45 16.55 -14.04 13.48
CA THR A 45 15.30 -14.64 13.00
C THR A 45 15.24 -14.71 11.48
N ARG A 46 14.40 -15.62 10.95
CA ARG A 46 14.14 -15.69 9.51
C ARG A 46 13.57 -14.39 8.93
N SER A 47 12.77 -13.66 9.72
CA SER A 47 12.27 -12.34 9.30
C SER A 47 13.41 -11.33 9.14
N GLU A 48 14.37 -11.29 10.05
CA GLU A 48 15.54 -10.40 9.95
C GLU A 48 16.41 -10.79 8.76
N PHE A 49 16.64 -12.08 8.54
CA PHE A 49 17.35 -12.56 7.36
C PHE A 49 16.74 -12.05 6.04
N HIS A 50 15.41 -12.13 5.90
CA HIS A 50 14.73 -11.60 4.71
C HIS A 50 14.90 -10.08 4.55
N THR A 51 15.06 -9.32 5.65
CA THR A 51 15.30 -7.86 5.56
C THR A 51 16.63 -7.49 4.93
N PHE A 52 17.60 -8.42 4.91
CA PHE A 52 18.88 -8.21 4.23
C PHE A 52 18.88 -8.77 2.81
N VAL A 53 18.26 -9.92 2.57
CA VAL A 53 18.30 -10.61 1.27
C VAL A 53 17.35 -9.99 0.24
N LEU A 54 16.12 -9.65 0.63
CA LEU A 54 15.11 -9.10 -0.29
C LEU A 54 15.53 -7.77 -0.96
N PRO A 55 16.20 -6.82 -0.28
CA PRO A 55 16.78 -5.65 -0.95
C PRO A 55 17.75 -5.98 -2.08
N VAL A 56 18.57 -7.03 -1.89
CA VAL A 56 19.56 -7.45 -2.88
C VAL A 56 18.85 -8.05 -4.09
N LEU A 57 17.88 -8.94 -3.86
CA LEU A 57 16.99 -9.48 -4.90
C LEU A 57 16.28 -8.36 -5.65
N ALA A 58 15.69 -7.38 -4.96
CA ALA A 58 15.04 -6.23 -5.59
C ALA A 58 15.99 -5.46 -6.53
N SER A 59 17.28 -5.38 -6.20
CA SER A 59 18.27 -4.73 -7.06
C SER A 59 18.58 -5.52 -8.34
N LEU A 60 18.37 -6.84 -8.37
CA LEU A 60 18.50 -7.67 -9.57
C LEU A 60 17.46 -7.34 -10.64
N ALA A 61 16.32 -6.75 -10.27
CA ALA A 61 15.33 -6.29 -11.25
C ALA A 61 15.95 -5.31 -12.28
N SER A 62 16.95 -4.52 -11.86
CA SER A 62 17.66 -3.61 -12.77
C SER A 62 18.58 -4.33 -13.78
N TYR A 63 18.84 -5.62 -13.61
CA TYR A 63 19.64 -6.48 -14.49
C TYR A 63 18.75 -7.42 -15.32
N HIS A 64 17.44 -7.16 -15.42
CA HIS A 64 16.47 -8.00 -16.14
C HIS A 64 16.91 -8.47 -17.54
N GLY A 65 17.57 -7.60 -18.31
CA GLY A 65 18.06 -7.93 -19.66
C GLY A 65 19.18 -8.98 -19.71
N TYR A 66 19.79 -9.28 -18.57
CA TYR A 66 20.83 -10.32 -18.40
C TYR A 66 20.31 -11.55 -17.67
N LEU A 67 19.03 -11.56 -17.27
CA LEU A 67 18.39 -12.70 -16.63
C LEU A 67 17.58 -13.47 -17.66
N ASP A 68 17.76 -14.78 -17.71
CA ASP A 68 16.91 -15.61 -18.55
C ASP A 68 15.43 -15.59 -18.07
N PRO A 69 14.46 -16.00 -18.92
CA PRO A 69 13.04 -15.97 -18.56
C PRO A 69 12.67 -16.80 -17.33
N GLY A 70 13.44 -17.84 -17.01
CA GLY A 70 13.23 -18.67 -15.82
C GLY A 70 13.71 -17.98 -14.54
N HIS A 71 14.84 -17.27 -14.59
CA HIS A 71 15.35 -16.46 -13.48
C HIS A 71 14.47 -15.24 -13.23
N GLN A 72 13.94 -14.58 -14.28
CA GLN A 72 12.98 -13.48 -14.13
C GLN A 72 11.72 -13.95 -13.37
N GLN A 73 11.16 -15.11 -13.73
CA GLN A 73 10.00 -15.68 -13.02
C GLN A 73 10.32 -16.04 -11.56
N ARG A 74 11.48 -16.67 -11.31
CA ARG A 74 11.91 -17.01 -9.94
C ARG A 74 12.10 -15.75 -9.08
N LEU A 75 12.68 -14.70 -9.65
CA LEU A 75 12.85 -13.42 -8.96
C LEU A 75 11.49 -12.83 -8.54
N ILE A 76 10.53 -12.77 -9.45
CA ILE A 76 9.17 -12.27 -9.15
C ILE A 76 8.53 -13.08 -8.03
N LYS A 77 8.60 -14.42 -8.08
CA LYS A 77 8.09 -15.31 -7.01
C LYS A 77 8.77 -15.07 -5.66
N CYS A 78 10.07 -14.82 -5.64
CA CYS A 78 10.78 -14.49 -4.39
C CYS A 78 10.32 -13.15 -3.81
N LEU A 79 10.06 -12.16 -4.66
CA LEU A 79 9.52 -10.86 -4.24
C LEU A 79 8.07 -10.99 -3.72
N GLU A 80 7.25 -11.84 -4.33
CA GLU A 80 5.91 -12.17 -3.83
C GLU A 80 5.95 -12.77 -2.42
N PHE A 81 6.86 -13.71 -2.18
CA PHE A 81 7.08 -14.26 -0.84
C PHE A 81 7.45 -13.17 0.19
N GLY A 82 8.22 -12.17 -0.25
CA GLY A 82 8.57 -11.00 0.55
C GLY A 82 7.40 -10.09 0.94
N LEU A 83 6.22 -10.25 0.34
CA LEU A 83 5.02 -9.46 0.66
C LEU A 83 4.45 -9.77 2.05
N VAL A 84 4.64 -11.00 2.54
CA VAL A 84 4.22 -11.44 3.89
C VAL A 84 5.27 -11.07 4.95
N SER A 85 6.44 -10.60 4.53
CA SER A 85 7.54 -10.16 5.40
C SER A 85 7.41 -8.68 5.78
N ARG A 86 8.26 -8.22 6.70
CA ARG A 86 8.43 -6.80 7.05
C ARG A 86 8.95 -5.92 5.89
N CYS A 87 9.30 -6.53 4.75
CA CYS A 87 9.84 -5.87 3.57
C CYS A 87 8.80 -5.63 2.47
N SER A 88 7.50 -5.78 2.77
CA SER A 88 6.41 -5.68 1.80
C SER A 88 6.50 -4.42 0.92
N ARG A 89 6.77 -3.25 1.52
CA ARG A 89 6.93 -1.98 0.78
C ARG A 89 7.99 -2.06 -0.31
N GLN A 90 9.17 -2.57 0.02
CA GLN A 90 10.26 -2.68 -0.95
C GLN A 90 9.94 -3.73 -2.03
N CYS A 91 9.30 -4.83 -1.64
CA CYS A 91 8.90 -5.87 -2.58
C CYS A 91 7.86 -5.34 -3.57
N VAL A 92 6.86 -4.56 -3.12
CA VAL A 92 5.88 -3.90 -4.00
C VAL A 92 6.57 -2.96 -4.98
N MET A 93 7.49 -2.09 -4.51
CA MET A 93 8.25 -1.21 -5.39
C MET A 93 9.08 -1.98 -6.43
N ALA A 94 9.71 -3.09 -6.02
CA ALA A 94 10.46 -3.96 -6.91
C ALA A 94 9.55 -4.67 -7.93
N LEU A 95 8.36 -5.11 -7.51
CA LEU A 95 7.33 -5.68 -8.40
C LEU A 95 6.85 -4.65 -9.43
N THR A 96 6.75 -3.36 -9.08
CA THR A 96 6.48 -2.29 -10.06
C THR A 96 7.54 -2.23 -11.14
N ILE A 97 8.83 -2.31 -10.77
CA ILE A 97 9.93 -2.35 -11.74
C ILE A 97 9.84 -3.64 -12.59
N CYS A 98 9.58 -4.79 -11.98
CA CYS A 98 9.42 -6.05 -12.70
C CYS A 98 8.23 -6.01 -13.68
N ALA A 99 7.13 -5.33 -13.33
CA ALA A 99 5.99 -5.17 -14.22
C ALA A 99 6.33 -4.33 -15.47
N LEU A 100 7.21 -3.34 -15.31
CA LEU A 100 7.68 -2.49 -16.41
C LEU A 100 8.70 -3.20 -17.31
N GLU A 101 9.64 -3.92 -16.71
CA GLU A 101 10.82 -4.45 -17.40
C GLU A 101 10.71 -5.94 -17.81
N MET A 102 9.88 -6.72 -17.12
CA MET A 102 9.74 -8.18 -17.29
C MET A 102 8.28 -8.53 -17.66
N LYS A 103 7.73 -7.85 -18.67
CA LYS A 103 6.29 -7.92 -19.02
C LYS A 103 5.78 -9.34 -19.28
N ASP A 104 6.56 -10.17 -19.96
CA ASP A 104 6.16 -11.55 -20.30
C ASP A 104 6.13 -12.47 -19.07
N ALA A 105 7.08 -12.32 -18.16
CA ALA A 105 7.08 -13.03 -16.88
C ALA A 105 5.94 -12.54 -15.99
N MET A 106 5.76 -11.21 -15.91
CA MET A 106 4.69 -10.59 -15.13
C MET A 106 3.30 -11.01 -15.62
N TYR A 107 3.05 -11.08 -16.93
CA TYR A 107 1.77 -11.54 -17.49
C TYR A 107 1.33 -12.90 -16.91
N LYS A 108 2.28 -13.82 -16.71
CA LYS A 108 2.00 -15.17 -16.19
C LYS A 108 1.77 -15.20 -14.69
N LEU A 109 2.45 -14.32 -13.94
CA LEU A 109 2.47 -14.33 -12.48
C LEU A 109 1.52 -13.30 -11.85
N LEU A 110 1.06 -12.31 -12.61
CA LEU A 110 0.26 -11.20 -12.10
C LEU A 110 -1.00 -11.63 -11.32
N PRO A 111 -1.76 -12.68 -11.71
CA PRO A 111 -2.89 -13.15 -10.89
C PRO A 111 -2.48 -13.54 -9.46
N GLU A 112 -1.36 -14.25 -9.32
CA GLU A 112 -0.84 -14.68 -8.01
C GLU A 112 -0.25 -13.49 -7.22
N VAL A 113 0.45 -12.57 -7.91
CA VAL A 113 0.90 -11.30 -7.33
C VAL A 113 -0.28 -10.55 -6.71
N LEU A 114 -1.36 -10.32 -7.47
CA LEU A 114 -2.54 -9.60 -6.98
C LEU A 114 -3.20 -10.30 -5.80
N LEU A 115 -3.33 -11.63 -5.85
CA LEU A 115 -3.87 -12.41 -4.75
C LEU A 115 -3.03 -12.21 -3.48
N ASN A 116 -1.70 -12.24 -3.57
CA ASN A 116 -0.83 -12.03 -2.42
C ASN A 116 -0.85 -10.59 -1.91
N LEU A 117 -0.96 -9.60 -2.80
CA LEU A 117 -1.14 -8.19 -2.40
C LEU A 117 -2.46 -7.97 -1.65
N SER A 118 -3.55 -8.66 -2.04
CA SER A 118 -4.86 -8.55 -1.38
C SER A 118 -4.87 -9.02 0.08
N LYS A 119 -3.90 -9.86 0.48
CA LYS A 119 -3.76 -10.36 1.86
C LYS A 119 -3.01 -9.38 2.77
N ILE A 120 -2.38 -8.35 2.22
CA ILE A 120 -1.62 -7.38 3.01
C ILE A 120 -2.60 -6.44 3.71
N SER A 121 -2.44 -6.28 5.02
CA SER A 121 -3.23 -5.32 5.79
C SER A 121 -3.04 -3.89 5.28
N ALA A 122 -4.15 -3.20 5.04
CA ALA A 122 -4.14 -1.82 4.59
C ALA A 122 -3.56 -0.90 5.69
N THR A 123 -2.39 -0.31 5.43
CA THR A 123 -1.69 0.64 6.32
C THR A 123 -1.21 1.86 5.55
N VAL A 124 -0.92 2.96 6.23
CA VAL A 124 -0.43 4.20 5.60
C VAL A 124 0.89 3.98 4.86
N HIS A 125 1.81 3.20 5.45
CA HIS A 125 3.15 2.94 4.91
C HIS A 125 3.13 2.22 3.55
N ILE A 126 2.15 1.35 3.30
CA ILE A 126 2.06 0.53 2.08
C ILE A 126 1.08 1.12 1.04
N ALA A 127 0.26 2.11 1.41
CA ALA A 127 -0.80 2.65 0.57
C ALA A 127 -0.30 3.18 -0.77
N ILE A 128 0.66 4.12 -0.75
CA ILE A 128 1.18 4.74 -1.97
C ILE A 128 1.86 3.70 -2.88
N PRO A 129 2.80 2.85 -2.41
CA PRO A 129 3.42 1.82 -3.25
C PRO A 129 2.41 0.89 -3.93
N LEU A 130 1.36 0.44 -3.23
CA LEU A 130 0.33 -0.43 -3.79
C LEU A 130 -0.51 0.28 -4.85
N LEU A 131 -0.98 1.49 -4.55
CA LEU A 131 -1.80 2.26 -5.48
C LEU A 131 -1.00 2.67 -6.72
N GLU A 132 0.29 3.01 -6.58
CA GLU A 132 1.19 3.29 -7.70
C GLU A 132 1.46 2.04 -8.56
N PHE A 133 1.64 0.88 -7.94
CA PHE A 133 1.76 -0.41 -8.65
C PHE A 133 0.51 -0.66 -9.49
N LEU A 134 -0.68 -0.59 -8.89
CA LEU A 134 -1.95 -0.79 -9.58
C LEU A 134 -2.20 0.26 -10.67
N SER A 135 -1.89 1.52 -10.42
CA SER A 135 -1.95 2.59 -11.42
C SER A 135 -1.01 2.31 -12.59
N THR A 136 0.21 1.84 -12.31
CA THR A 136 1.21 1.53 -13.33
C THR A 136 0.78 0.40 -14.25
N LEU A 137 0.17 -0.63 -13.70
CA LEU A 137 -0.38 -1.74 -14.48
C LEU A 137 -1.41 -1.28 -15.51
N THR A 138 -2.23 -0.25 -15.23
CA THR A 138 -3.24 0.26 -16.20
C THR A 138 -2.62 0.78 -17.50
N ARG A 139 -1.34 1.16 -17.47
CA ARG A 139 -0.57 1.62 -18.63
C ARG A 139 0.02 0.47 -19.44
N LEU A 140 -0.18 -0.78 -19.01
CA LEU A 140 0.39 -1.99 -19.59
C LEU A 140 -0.71 -3.00 -20.00
N PRO A 141 -1.58 -2.68 -20.98
CA PRO A 141 -2.75 -3.49 -21.33
C PRO A 141 -2.45 -4.95 -21.69
N LYS A 142 -1.27 -5.23 -22.25
CA LYS A 142 -0.84 -6.59 -22.59
C LYS A 142 -0.60 -7.45 -21.34
N VAL A 143 -0.15 -6.86 -20.24
CA VAL A 143 0.20 -7.59 -19.00
C VAL A 143 -1.04 -8.12 -18.29
N PHE A 144 -2.18 -7.44 -18.39
CA PHE A 144 -3.45 -7.87 -17.80
C PHE A 144 -4.47 -8.36 -18.85
N ALA A 145 -4.04 -8.64 -20.08
CA ALA A 145 -4.93 -8.99 -21.19
C ALA A 145 -5.78 -10.26 -20.91
N SER A 146 -5.26 -11.19 -20.11
CA SER A 146 -5.90 -12.45 -19.74
C SER A 146 -6.89 -12.35 -18.58
N PHE A 147 -7.03 -11.17 -17.96
CA PHE A 147 -7.85 -11.02 -16.75
C PHE A 147 -9.31 -11.42 -16.96
N VAL A 148 -9.82 -12.14 -15.97
CA VAL A 148 -11.24 -12.43 -15.79
C VAL A 148 -11.75 -11.74 -14.52
N GLY A 149 -13.00 -12.00 -14.15
CA GLY A 149 -13.68 -11.33 -13.04
C GLY A 149 -12.86 -11.24 -11.75
N ASP A 150 -12.26 -12.35 -11.33
CA ASP A 150 -11.54 -12.47 -10.06
C ASP A 150 -10.31 -11.57 -9.94
N GLN A 151 -9.54 -11.41 -11.02
CA GLN A 151 -8.35 -10.56 -11.00
C GLN A 151 -8.74 -9.08 -10.94
N TYR A 152 -9.78 -8.67 -11.68
CA TYR A 152 -10.32 -7.31 -11.55
C TYR A 152 -10.90 -7.08 -10.14
N MET A 153 -11.61 -8.06 -9.57
CA MET A 153 -12.13 -7.98 -8.21
C MET A 153 -11.00 -7.78 -7.19
N SER A 154 -9.88 -8.50 -7.35
CA SER A 154 -8.70 -8.35 -6.50
C SER A 154 -8.13 -6.93 -6.55
N VAL A 155 -8.07 -6.31 -7.74
CA VAL A 155 -7.63 -4.92 -7.88
C VAL A 155 -8.52 -3.95 -7.10
N PHE A 156 -9.85 -4.11 -7.18
CA PHE A 156 -10.77 -3.28 -6.41
C PHE A 156 -10.68 -3.55 -4.91
N ALA A 157 -10.61 -4.80 -4.50
CA ALA A 157 -10.48 -5.20 -3.09
C ALA A 157 -9.18 -4.65 -2.46
N ILE A 158 -8.07 -4.60 -3.20
CA ILE A 158 -6.82 -3.96 -2.74
C ILE A 158 -7.00 -2.45 -2.60
N SER A 159 -7.70 -1.80 -3.53
CA SER A 159 -7.79 -0.34 -3.61
C SER A 159 -8.79 0.27 -2.62
N LEU A 160 -9.92 -0.41 -2.39
CA LEU A 160 -11.04 0.08 -1.58
C LEU A 160 -10.68 0.49 -0.15
N PRO A 161 -9.87 -0.27 0.62
CA PRO A 161 -9.50 0.15 1.97
C PRO A 161 -8.83 1.52 2.04
N TYR A 162 -8.19 1.97 0.95
CA TYR A 162 -7.49 3.25 0.87
C TYR A 162 -8.41 4.44 0.52
N THR A 163 -9.72 4.23 0.33
CA THR A 163 -10.70 5.31 0.10
C THR A 163 -11.20 5.96 1.39
N ASN A 164 -10.89 5.42 2.57
CA ASN A 164 -11.35 5.97 3.86
C ASN A 164 -10.61 7.29 4.22
N PRO A 165 -11.30 8.45 4.26
CA PRO A 165 -10.70 9.76 4.55
C PRO A 165 -10.30 9.95 6.02
N PHE A 166 -10.90 9.20 6.94
CA PHE A 166 -10.51 9.21 8.36
C PHE A 166 -9.17 8.52 8.57
N LYS A 167 -8.87 7.48 7.79
CA LYS A 167 -7.63 6.72 7.93
C LYS A 167 -6.47 7.28 7.10
N TYR A 168 -6.72 7.81 5.90
CA TYR A 168 -5.67 8.25 4.97
C TYR A 168 -5.71 9.76 4.70
N ASN A 169 -4.64 10.31 4.12
CA ASN A 169 -4.61 11.71 3.71
C ASN A 169 -5.34 11.92 2.36
N HIS A 170 -5.64 13.17 2.03
CA HIS A 170 -6.42 13.50 0.84
C HIS A 170 -5.79 12.96 -0.46
N TYR A 171 -4.47 13.02 -0.58
CA TYR A 171 -3.74 12.49 -1.73
C TYR A 171 -3.96 10.99 -1.92
N THR A 172 -3.83 10.21 -0.84
CA THR A 172 -3.99 8.75 -0.88
C THR A 172 -5.42 8.36 -1.26
N VAL A 173 -6.42 9.04 -0.67
CA VAL A 173 -7.84 8.81 -0.96
C VAL A 173 -8.16 9.14 -2.42
N SER A 174 -7.67 10.29 -2.90
CA SER A 174 -7.82 10.69 -4.31
C SER A 174 -7.15 9.70 -5.27
N LEU A 175 -5.95 9.23 -4.95
CA LEU A 175 -5.25 8.23 -5.75
C LEU A 175 -6.01 6.89 -5.76
N ALA A 176 -6.58 6.46 -4.63
CA ALA A 176 -7.39 5.25 -4.57
C ALA A 176 -8.63 5.32 -5.47
N HIS A 177 -9.37 6.42 -5.41
CA HIS A 177 -10.52 6.65 -6.30
C HIS A 177 -10.10 6.70 -7.76
N HIS A 178 -8.97 7.35 -8.08
CA HIS A 178 -8.42 7.37 -9.42
C HIS A 178 -8.09 5.96 -9.93
N VAL A 179 -7.41 5.14 -9.12
CA VAL A 179 -7.09 3.75 -9.46
C VAL A 179 -8.36 2.94 -9.71
N ILE A 180 -9.36 3.03 -8.84
CA ILE A 180 -10.66 2.36 -9.01
C ILE A 180 -11.32 2.78 -10.33
N ALA A 181 -11.42 4.08 -10.59
CA ALA A 181 -12.06 4.60 -11.79
C ALA A 181 -11.35 4.13 -13.08
N VAL A 182 -10.02 4.26 -13.14
CA VAL A 182 -9.25 3.84 -14.32
C VAL A 182 -9.38 2.32 -14.54
N TRP A 183 -9.29 1.51 -13.49
CA TRP A 183 -9.47 0.07 -13.62
C TRP A 183 -10.87 -0.33 -14.03
N PHE A 184 -11.90 0.32 -13.50
CA PHE A 184 -13.29 0.10 -13.91
C PHE A 184 -13.47 0.35 -15.42
N LEU A 185 -12.90 1.43 -15.94
CA LEU A 185 -12.92 1.72 -17.38
C LEU A 185 -12.14 0.70 -18.22
N LYS A 186 -11.10 0.07 -17.66
CA LYS A 186 -10.31 -1.00 -18.30
C LYS A 186 -10.93 -2.39 -18.16
N CYS A 187 -11.86 -2.59 -17.22
CA CYS A 187 -12.57 -3.86 -17.05
C CYS A 187 -13.42 -4.19 -18.28
N ARG A 188 -13.52 -5.49 -18.58
CA ARG A 188 -14.42 -5.99 -19.63
C ARG A 188 -15.88 -5.74 -19.24
N LEU A 189 -16.71 -5.36 -20.21
CA LEU A 189 -18.13 -5.01 -20.00
C LEU A 189 -18.95 -6.05 -19.23
N PRO A 190 -18.82 -7.38 -19.47
CA PRO A 190 -19.68 -8.38 -18.83
C PRO A 190 -19.62 -8.37 -17.30
N PHE A 191 -18.51 -7.94 -16.71
CA PHE A 191 -18.29 -8.02 -15.25
C PHE A 191 -18.64 -6.72 -14.52
N ARG A 192 -18.79 -5.59 -15.23
CA ARG A 192 -18.88 -4.26 -14.60
C ARG A 192 -20.04 -4.14 -13.63
N ARG A 193 -21.21 -4.71 -13.95
CA ARG A 193 -22.41 -4.65 -13.10
C ARG A 193 -22.15 -5.22 -11.71
N ASP A 194 -21.43 -6.34 -11.62
CA ASP A 194 -21.15 -7.00 -10.34
C ASP A 194 -20.12 -6.21 -9.54
N PHE A 195 -19.15 -5.59 -10.23
CA PHE A 195 -18.18 -4.70 -9.59
C PHE A 195 -18.81 -3.43 -9.04
N VAL A 196 -19.79 -2.83 -9.73
CA VAL A 196 -20.49 -1.65 -9.20
C VAL A 196 -21.10 -1.95 -7.85
N LYS A 197 -21.85 -3.06 -7.72
CA LYS A 197 -22.46 -3.47 -6.45
C LYS A 197 -21.41 -3.57 -5.35
N PHE A 198 -20.32 -4.27 -5.63
CA PHE A 198 -19.21 -4.46 -4.68
C PHE A 198 -18.58 -3.12 -4.24
N ILE A 199 -18.26 -2.24 -5.18
CA ILE A 199 -17.58 -0.96 -4.92
C ILE A 199 -18.51 -0.01 -4.15
N THR A 200 -19.79 0.09 -4.53
CA THR A 200 -20.75 0.98 -3.86
C THR A 200 -21.01 0.58 -2.42
N THR A 201 -21.13 -0.73 -2.15
CA THR A 201 -21.36 -1.22 -0.79
C THR A 201 -20.16 -0.91 0.13
N ALA A 202 -18.94 -0.99 -0.40
CA ALA A 202 -17.73 -0.72 0.38
C ALA A 202 -17.48 0.78 0.62
N ASN A 203 -17.71 1.64 -0.38
CA ASN A 203 -17.42 3.07 -0.29
C ASN A 203 -18.46 3.88 0.50
N VAL A 204 -19.74 3.50 0.47
CA VAL A 204 -20.82 4.33 1.03
C VAL A 204 -21.06 4.08 2.52
N ILE A 205 -20.86 2.85 2.99
CA ILE A 205 -21.31 2.43 4.33
C ILE A 205 -20.22 2.63 5.39
N VAL A 206 -18.99 2.22 5.09
CA VAL A 206 -17.96 2.04 6.13
C VAL A 206 -17.34 3.34 6.64
N PRO A 207 -16.96 4.33 5.81
CA PRO A 207 -16.27 5.52 6.31
C PRO A 207 -17.19 6.51 7.03
N PHE A 208 -18.43 6.67 6.55
CA PHE A 208 -19.33 7.72 7.07
C PHE A 208 -20.01 7.34 8.39
N GLU A 209 -20.24 6.05 8.66
CA GLU A 209 -20.69 5.58 9.99
C GLU A 209 -19.62 5.82 11.06
N GLU A 210 -18.34 5.53 10.77
CA GLU A 210 -17.21 5.84 11.66
C GLU A 210 -17.03 7.35 11.86
N GLY A 211 -17.17 8.15 10.79
CA GLY A 211 -17.11 9.61 10.86
C GLY A 211 -18.20 10.24 11.72
N GLN A 212 -19.44 9.76 11.62
CA GLN A 212 -20.54 10.24 12.46
C GLN A 212 -20.35 9.89 13.94
N LEU A 213 -19.68 8.78 14.26
CA LEU A 213 -19.35 8.42 15.64
C LEU A 213 -18.26 9.32 16.23
N ILE A 214 -17.22 9.65 15.44
CA ILE A 214 -16.13 10.55 15.86
C ILE A 214 -16.64 11.99 16.05
N MET A 215 -17.44 12.50 15.10
CA MET A 215 -18.06 13.83 15.26
C MET A 215 -19.03 13.90 16.45
N LYS A 216 -19.74 12.80 16.76
CA LYS A 216 -20.60 12.76 17.96
C LYS A 216 -19.80 12.72 19.26
N SER A 217 -18.62 12.11 19.32
CA SER A 217 -17.81 12.11 20.55
C SER A 217 -17.25 13.47 20.91
N ASP A 218 -16.91 14.30 19.91
CA ASP A 218 -16.36 15.65 20.14
C ASP A 218 -17.44 16.63 20.66
N LEU A 219 -18.72 16.37 20.39
CA LEU A 219 -19.84 17.20 20.87
C LEU A 219 -20.27 16.88 22.32
N ILE A 220 -19.81 15.78 22.92
CA ILE A 220 -20.24 15.35 24.27
C ILE A 220 -19.26 15.82 25.36
N ASN A 221 -18.07 16.31 24.99
CA ASN A 221 -17.08 16.79 25.96
C ASN A 221 -17.21 18.30 26.22
N GLU A 222 -18.45 18.77 26.47
CA GLU A 222 -18.69 20.13 26.97
C GLU A 222 -18.28 20.21 28.45
N ASP A 223 -17.23 20.99 28.66
CA ASP A 223 -16.54 21.28 29.91
C ASP A 223 -17.49 21.67 31.07
N SER A 224 -17.54 20.83 32.11
CA SER A 224 -18.29 21.11 33.35
C SER A 224 -17.61 22.14 34.28
N SER A 225 -16.61 22.89 33.82
CA SER A 225 -15.90 23.89 34.63
C SER A 225 -16.63 25.23 34.83
N SER A 226 -17.79 25.46 34.17
CA SER A 226 -18.49 26.75 34.19
C SER A 226 -19.42 26.99 35.40
N ARG A 227 -19.39 26.15 36.44
CA ARG A 227 -20.09 26.44 37.71
C ARG A 227 -19.29 27.42 38.57
N LYS A 228 -19.51 28.71 38.31
CA LYS A 228 -19.15 29.82 39.20
C LYS A 228 -19.62 29.55 40.64
N ARG A 229 -18.67 29.45 41.58
CA ARG A 229 -18.90 29.71 43.02
C ARG A 229 -17.92 30.79 43.46
N SER A 230 -18.46 31.95 43.84
CA SER A 230 -17.72 33.11 44.31
C SER A 230 -17.31 33.00 45.78
N SER A 231 -16.14 33.60 46.11
CA SER A 231 -15.73 34.21 47.41
C SER A 231 -15.58 33.28 48.63
N SER A 232 -14.63 33.41 49.58
CA SER A 232 -13.80 34.53 50.05
C SER A 232 -12.69 34.05 51.03
N LEU A 233 -11.57 34.81 51.09
CA LEU A 233 -10.75 35.19 52.27
C LEU A 233 -10.21 34.11 53.23
N THR A 234 -8.88 33.93 53.33
CA THR A 234 -7.99 34.47 54.40
C THR A 234 -6.52 34.05 54.21
N GLU A 235 -5.63 34.82 54.84
CA GLU A 235 -4.17 34.79 54.74
C GLU A 235 -3.47 33.56 55.36
N GLN A 236 -2.25 33.26 54.88
CA GLN A 236 -1.01 33.16 55.67
C GLN A 236 0.01 32.16 55.06
N GLY A 237 1.28 32.57 55.06
CA GLY A 237 2.33 31.66 55.54
C GLY A 237 3.26 31.00 54.52
N SER A 238 4.29 31.75 54.11
CA SER A 238 5.72 31.37 54.07
C SER A 238 6.19 29.96 53.63
N ARG A 239 7.09 30.01 52.63
CA ARG A 239 8.39 29.30 52.50
C ARG A 239 8.35 27.76 52.46
N ARG A 240 8.79 27.14 51.36
CA ARG A 240 10.20 26.75 51.07
C ARG A 240 10.26 25.73 49.91
N SER A 241 11.33 25.86 49.11
CA SER A 241 12.15 24.76 48.58
C SER A 241 11.86 24.11 47.22
N LEU A 242 12.83 24.36 46.32
CA LEU A 242 13.44 23.45 45.33
C LEU A 242 12.56 22.86 44.21
N ARG A 243 12.64 23.54 43.07
CA ARG A 243 12.37 23.04 41.71
C ARG A 243 13.20 21.78 41.43
N THR A 244 12.53 20.65 41.32
CA THR A 244 13.01 19.48 40.58
C THR A 244 12.45 19.55 39.16
N VAL A 245 13.35 19.64 38.19
CA VAL A 245 13.06 19.60 36.75
C VAL A 245 12.71 18.15 36.41
N GLY A 246 11.42 17.84 36.37
CA GLY A 246 10.89 16.61 35.78
C GLY A 246 10.84 16.75 34.27
N VAL A 247 11.85 16.22 33.59
CA VAL A 247 11.89 16.02 32.14
C VAL A 247 10.72 15.12 31.75
N ARG A 248 9.74 15.66 31.01
CA ARG A 248 8.75 14.86 30.27
C ARG A 248 9.51 14.07 29.19
N PRO A 249 9.33 12.74 29.07
CA PRO A 249 9.88 12.02 27.94
C PRO A 249 9.14 12.47 26.67
N GLU A 250 9.94 12.79 25.66
CA GLU A 250 9.52 13.17 24.32
C GLU A 250 8.48 12.18 23.77
N GLY A 251 7.27 12.70 23.54
CA GLY A 251 6.24 12.01 22.79
C GLY A 251 6.71 11.77 21.36
N ARG A 252 6.52 10.53 20.90
CA ARG A 252 6.71 10.08 19.52
C ARG A 252 6.15 11.10 18.50
N PRO A 253 6.74 11.24 17.31
CA PRO A 253 6.15 12.01 16.22
C PRO A 253 5.01 11.17 15.62
N GLY A 254 3.84 11.21 16.24
CA GLY A 254 2.64 10.52 15.78
C GLY A 254 1.47 11.51 15.76
N ASP A 255 0.86 11.66 14.60
CA ASP A 255 -0.35 12.44 14.31
C ASP A 255 -0.28 13.96 14.42
N LEU A 256 0.39 14.57 13.44
CA LEU A 256 0.03 15.90 12.94
C LEU A 256 -0.97 15.77 11.78
N LYS A 257 -2.05 14.99 11.95
CA LYS A 257 -3.14 15.01 10.97
C LYS A 257 -3.99 16.23 11.32
N PRO A 258 -4.07 17.27 10.47
CA PRO A 258 -5.03 18.35 10.71
C PRO A 258 -6.42 17.72 10.80
N PRO A 259 -7.29 18.19 11.71
CA PRO A 259 -8.67 17.73 11.78
C PRO A 259 -9.29 17.85 10.39
N ILE A 260 -10.13 16.88 10.01
CA ILE A 260 -10.83 16.92 8.72
C ILE A 260 -11.75 18.13 8.78
N ASP A 261 -11.32 19.20 8.11
CA ASP A 261 -12.13 20.40 7.92
C ASP A 261 -13.40 20.03 7.14
N GLU A 262 -14.50 20.74 7.37
CA GLU A 262 -15.78 20.51 6.71
C GLU A 262 -15.62 20.58 5.18
N ALA A 263 -14.78 21.50 4.69
CA ALA A 263 -14.42 21.60 3.28
C ALA A 263 -13.74 20.34 2.74
N LEU A 264 -12.86 19.71 3.53
CA LEU A 264 -12.17 18.48 3.13
C LEU A 264 -13.10 17.26 3.17
N MET A 265 -14.04 17.22 4.11
CA MET A 265 -15.09 16.20 4.13
C MET A 265 -15.97 16.29 2.89
N ASN A 266 -16.44 17.49 2.56
CA ASN A 266 -17.26 17.73 1.37
C ASN A 266 -16.51 17.32 0.10
N PHE A 267 -15.22 17.64 -0.01
CA PHE A 267 -14.38 17.17 -1.11
C PHE A 267 -14.36 15.63 -1.22
N HIS A 268 -14.23 14.92 -0.11
CA HIS A 268 -14.23 13.45 -0.11
C HIS A 268 -15.60 12.85 -0.47
N MET A 269 -16.69 13.50 -0.08
CA MET A 269 -18.04 13.14 -0.52
C MET A 269 -18.20 13.33 -2.03
N GLU A 270 -17.88 14.51 -2.55
CA GLU A 270 -17.95 14.81 -3.99
C GLU A 270 -17.12 13.83 -4.82
N LEU A 271 -15.93 13.45 -4.33
CA LEU A 271 -15.08 12.46 -4.99
C LEU A 271 -15.74 11.08 -5.06
N THR A 272 -16.44 10.68 -3.98
CA THR A 272 -17.18 9.42 -3.92
C THR A 272 -18.36 9.43 -4.89
N GLU A 273 -19.15 10.51 -4.88
CA GLU A 273 -20.28 10.72 -5.80
C GLU A 273 -19.82 10.71 -7.27
N THR A 274 -18.74 11.43 -7.58
CA THR A 274 -18.16 11.46 -8.93
C THR A 274 -17.73 10.06 -9.40
N CYS A 275 -17.19 9.24 -8.49
CA CYS A 275 -16.81 7.86 -8.79
C CYS A 275 -18.06 6.99 -9.08
N ILE A 276 -19.14 7.16 -8.31
CA ILE A 276 -20.41 6.48 -8.50
C ILE A 276 -21.04 6.88 -9.84
N ASP A 277 -21.08 8.17 -10.17
CA ASP A 277 -21.60 8.69 -11.44
C ASP A 277 -20.81 8.16 -12.63
N LEU A 278 -19.48 8.11 -12.52
CA LEU A 278 -18.61 7.51 -13.52
C LEU A 278 -18.97 6.04 -13.73
N MET A 279 -19.12 5.27 -12.64
CA MET A 279 -19.50 3.87 -12.74
C MET A 279 -20.88 3.71 -13.40
N ALA A 280 -21.89 4.46 -12.95
CA ALA A 280 -23.24 4.42 -13.52
C ALA A 280 -23.23 4.69 -15.04
N ARG A 281 -22.47 5.70 -15.46
CA ARG A 281 -22.33 6.08 -16.88
C ARG A 281 -21.67 5.00 -17.73
N TYR A 282 -20.60 4.38 -17.21
CA TYR A 282 -19.77 3.44 -17.98
C TYR A 282 -20.06 1.96 -17.69
N THR A 283 -21.09 1.64 -16.91
CA THR A 283 -21.41 0.24 -16.58
C THR A 283 -21.74 -0.58 -17.82
N PHE A 284 -22.55 -0.02 -18.74
CA PHE A 284 -23.07 -0.76 -19.89
C PHE A 284 -22.39 -0.42 -21.22
N SER A 285 -21.58 0.65 -21.28
CA SER A 285 -20.91 1.07 -22.51
C SER A 285 -19.67 1.94 -22.22
N THR A 286 -18.76 2.05 -23.19
CA THR A 286 -17.59 2.94 -23.17
C THR A 286 -17.72 4.13 -24.13
N CYS A 287 -18.94 4.56 -24.44
CA CYS A 287 -19.19 5.68 -25.35
C CYS A 287 -18.48 6.97 -24.91
N SER A 288 -18.12 7.80 -25.89
CA SER A 288 -17.55 9.14 -25.66
C SER A 288 -18.44 9.94 -24.70
N ALA A 289 -17.81 10.58 -23.71
CA ALA A 289 -18.51 11.48 -22.80
C ALA A 289 -19.06 12.73 -23.50
N GLN A 290 -18.42 13.12 -24.61
CA GLN A 290 -18.83 14.28 -25.41
C GLN A 290 -19.80 13.83 -26.50
N PRO A 291 -21.03 14.38 -26.55
CA PRO A 291 -21.93 14.17 -27.67
C PRO A 291 -21.33 14.84 -28.91
N LYS A 292 -21.17 14.08 -29.98
CA LYS A 292 -20.93 14.66 -31.31
C LYS A 292 -22.31 14.88 -31.93
N ARG A 293 -22.71 16.15 -32.03
CA ARG A 293 -23.93 16.58 -32.74
C ARG A 293 -23.65 16.67 -34.24
#